data_AF-A0A368KUD2-F1
#
_entry.id   AF-A0A368KUD2-F1
#
_cell.length_a   1.000
_cell.length_b   1.000
_cell.length_c   1.000
_cell.angle_alpha   90.00
_cell.angle_beta   90.00
_cell.angle_gamma   90.00
#
_symmetry.space_group_name_H-M   'P 1'
#
loop_
_entity.id
_entity.type
_entity.pdbx_description
1 polymer ?
#
loop_
_entity_poly.entity_id
_entity_poly.type
_entity_poly.pdbx_seq_one_letter_code
_entity_poly.pdbx_strand_id
1 'polypeptide(L)'
;MIAIAIIAATITISWHWSQSRFAVGYWGGDNATRIRAAEVVQLVDLAKEAENQDISGAKGLVHFRQALIEDASFAGTVPLAEAEPLWQGEVIFVDEGTQTSTSVLFDLEKGLVGLPDRDEVLKAKPIADGLRKFFAELGVATATSTPHDGR
;
A
#
# COMPACT_ATOMS: atom_id res chain seq x y z
N MET A 1 5.50 -31.57 30.49
CA MET A 1 4.63 -30.94 29.46
C MET A 1 4.48 -29.43 29.61
N ILE A 2 4.72 -28.82 30.79
CA ILE A 2 4.59 -27.36 31.00
C ILE A 2 5.71 -26.55 30.30
N ALA A 3 6.94 -27.08 30.20
CA ALA A 3 8.07 -26.37 29.60
C ALA A 3 7.94 -26.13 28.08
N ILE A 4 7.26 -27.02 27.34
CA ILE A 4 7.07 -26.89 25.89
C ILE A 4 6.03 -25.80 25.56
N ALA A 5 5.01 -25.65 26.40
CA ALA A 5 3.97 -24.63 26.22
C ALA A 5 4.52 -23.19 26.37
N ILE A 6 5.48 -22.99 27.28
CA ILE A 6 6.11 -21.68 27.49
C ILE A 6 6.95 -21.27 26.28
N ILE A 7 7.66 -22.21 25.65
CA ILE A 7 8.49 -21.95 24.46
C ILE A 7 7.61 -21.60 23.25
N ALA A 8 6.47 -22.29 23.05
CA ALA A 8 5.55 -21.97 21.97
C ALA A 8 4.92 -20.58 22.13
N ALA A 9 4.59 -20.18 23.36
CA ALA A 9 4.03 -18.86 23.65
C ALA A 9 5.03 -17.73 23.42
N THR A 10 6.30 -17.90 23.82
CA THR A 10 7.33 -16.87 23.60
C THR A 10 7.68 -16.69 22.13
N ILE A 11 7.73 -17.78 21.35
CA ILE A 11 7.96 -17.72 19.89
C ILE A 11 6.80 -16.98 19.18
N THR A 12 5.55 -17.23 19.59
CA THR A 12 4.37 -16.59 18.99
C THR A 12 4.34 -15.09 19.27
N ILE A 13 4.63 -14.68 20.51
CA ILE A 13 4.68 -13.26 20.89
C ILE A 13 5.82 -12.55 20.14
N SER A 14 7.00 -13.18 20.07
CA SER A 14 8.15 -12.58 19.38
C SER A 14 7.93 -12.41 17.88
N TRP A 15 7.27 -13.38 17.23
CA TRP A 15 6.94 -13.28 15.81
C TRP A 15 5.92 -12.19 15.53
N HIS A 16 4.91 -12.05 16.39
CA HIS A 16 3.92 -10.98 16.26
C HIS A 16 4.56 -9.60 16.46
N TRP A 17 5.49 -9.47 17.41
CA TRP A 17 6.18 -8.20 17.68
C TRP A 17 7.19 -7.81 16.61
N SER A 18 7.85 -8.77 15.95
CA SER A 18 8.75 -8.46 14.83
C SER A 18 7.99 -8.07 13.56
N GLN A 19 6.75 -8.54 13.39
CA GLN A 19 5.90 -8.10 12.29
C GLN A 19 5.45 -6.64 12.46
N SER A 20 5.20 -6.16 13.69
CA SER A 20 4.69 -4.80 13.98
C SER A 20 5.58 -3.61 13.58
N ARG A 21 6.73 -3.84 12.95
CA ARG A 21 7.70 -2.79 12.58
C ARG A 21 8.10 -2.82 11.11
N PHE A 22 7.55 -3.75 10.33
CA PHE A 22 8.01 -4.03 8.99
C PHE A 22 7.60 -2.92 8.00
N ALA A 23 6.32 -2.59 7.93
CA ALA A 23 5.78 -1.53 7.10
C ALA A 23 6.38 -0.18 7.49
N VAL A 24 6.41 0.15 8.79
CA VAL A 24 7.04 1.40 9.27
C VAL A 24 8.53 1.45 8.91
N GLY A 25 9.23 0.32 9.00
CA GLY A 25 10.63 0.22 8.58
C GLY A 25 10.83 0.42 7.08
N TYR A 26 9.94 -0.14 6.26
CA TYR A 26 9.95 0.04 4.81
C TYR A 26 9.68 1.49 4.42
N TRP A 27 8.59 2.08 4.91
CA TRP A 27 8.21 3.45 4.59
C TRP A 27 9.26 4.45 5.08
N GLY A 28 9.79 4.24 6.28
CA GLY A 28 10.53 5.26 7.02
C GLY A 28 9.59 6.20 7.78
N GLY A 29 10.12 6.87 8.81
CA GLY A 29 9.32 7.67 9.75
C GLY A 29 8.56 8.82 9.07
N ASP A 30 9.23 9.58 8.20
CA ASP A 30 8.65 10.75 7.55
C ASP A 30 7.55 10.35 6.56
N ASN A 31 7.81 9.35 5.70
CA ASN A 31 6.83 8.84 4.75
C ASN A 31 5.61 8.23 5.45
N ALA A 32 5.83 7.43 6.50
CA ALA A 32 4.73 6.86 7.29
C ALA A 32 3.88 7.97 7.96
N THR A 33 4.53 9.03 8.42
CA THR A 33 3.84 10.19 8.99
C THR A 33 2.98 10.90 7.95
N ARG A 34 3.53 11.17 6.75
CA ARG A 34 2.77 11.80 5.65
C ARG A 34 1.61 10.93 5.16
N ILE A 35 1.85 9.64 4.92
CA ILE A 35 0.78 8.69 4.54
C ILE A 35 -0.37 8.73 5.56
N ARG A 36 -0.05 8.81 6.85
CA ARG A 36 -1.06 8.88 7.92
C ARG A 36 -1.78 10.23 7.96
N ALA A 37 -1.03 11.34 7.91
CA ALA A 37 -1.51 12.63 8.38
C ALA A 37 -1.62 13.74 7.32
N ALA A 38 -1.13 13.53 6.09
CA ALA A 38 -1.18 14.54 5.02
C ALA A 38 -2.57 15.16 4.88
N GLU A 39 -2.65 16.46 4.67
CA GLU A 39 -3.92 17.17 4.46
C GLU A 39 -4.48 16.88 3.07
N VAL A 40 -3.58 16.84 2.08
CA VAL A 40 -3.94 16.66 0.67
C VAL A 40 -3.45 15.30 0.18
N VAL A 41 -4.34 14.60 -0.53
CA VAL A 41 -4.03 13.34 -1.20
C VAL A 41 -4.43 13.43 -2.65
N GLN A 42 -3.46 13.18 -3.52
CA GLN A 42 -3.67 13.18 -4.96
C GLN A 42 -3.51 11.75 -5.49
N LEU A 43 -4.30 11.43 -6.50
CA LEU A 43 -4.25 10.17 -7.23
C LEU A 43 -3.86 10.47 -8.69
N VAL A 44 -2.94 9.69 -9.22
CA VAL A 44 -2.54 9.72 -10.64
C VAL A 44 -2.81 8.36 -11.25
N ASP A 45 -3.60 8.33 -12.33
CA ASP A 45 -3.77 7.13 -13.18
C ASP A 45 -2.61 7.09 -14.17
N LEU A 46 -1.59 6.29 -13.84
CA LEU A 46 -0.36 6.17 -14.64
C LEU A 46 -0.61 5.51 -16.00
N ALA A 47 -1.69 4.73 -16.14
CA ALA A 47 -2.02 4.07 -17.41
C ALA A 47 -2.67 5.04 -18.41
N LYS A 48 -3.36 6.08 -17.93
CA LYS A 48 -4.04 7.08 -18.78
C LYS A 48 -3.25 8.38 -18.94
N GLU A 49 -2.07 8.49 -18.32
CA GLU A 49 -1.33 9.76 -18.21
C GLU A 49 -2.25 10.91 -17.74
N ALA A 50 -3.15 10.60 -16.81
CA ALA A 50 -4.18 11.53 -16.37
C ALA A 50 -3.62 12.58 -15.42
N GLU A 51 -4.28 13.74 -15.36
CA GLU A 51 -3.98 14.78 -14.38
C GLU A 51 -4.23 14.29 -12.94
N ASN A 52 -3.51 14.89 -11.99
CA ASN A 52 -3.66 14.61 -10.57
C ASN A 52 -5.10 14.88 -10.12
N GLN A 53 -5.77 13.85 -9.65
CA GLN A 53 -7.10 13.94 -9.04
C GLN A 53 -6.96 14.12 -7.53
N ASP A 54 -7.57 15.18 -6.97
CA ASP A 54 -7.69 15.32 -5.52
C ASP A 54 -8.69 14.28 -4.97
N ILE A 55 -8.18 13.41 -4.09
CA ILE A 55 -8.95 12.36 -3.41
C ILE A 55 -8.98 12.54 -1.89
N SER A 56 -8.63 13.72 -1.37
CA SER A 56 -8.57 14.03 0.06
C SER A 56 -9.92 13.80 0.77
N GLY A 57 -11.03 13.98 0.04
CA GLY A 57 -12.39 13.73 0.51
C GLY A 57 -12.97 12.34 0.18
N ALA A 58 -12.17 11.44 -0.42
CA ALA A 58 -12.67 10.15 -0.89
C ALA A 58 -13.18 9.28 0.27
N LYS A 59 -14.36 8.68 0.08
CA LYS A 59 -14.88 7.68 1.01
C LYS A 59 -13.90 6.49 1.06
N GLY A 60 -13.52 6.09 2.27
CA GLY A 60 -12.58 4.99 2.46
C GLY A 60 -11.11 5.41 2.51
N LEU A 61 -10.76 6.68 2.27
CA LEU A 61 -9.38 7.15 2.37
C LEU A 61 -8.74 6.87 3.74
N VAL A 62 -9.51 7.00 4.83
CA VAL A 62 -9.04 6.68 6.19
C VAL A 62 -8.63 5.20 6.30
N HIS A 63 -9.46 4.29 5.78
CA HIS A 63 -9.17 2.86 5.79
C HIS A 63 -7.99 2.52 4.87
N PHE A 64 -7.91 3.18 3.71
CA PHE A 64 -6.79 3.05 2.79
C PHE A 64 -5.46 3.46 3.45
N ARG A 65 -5.40 4.63 4.11
CA ARG A 65 -4.22 5.07 4.87
C ARG A 65 -3.84 4.08 5.97
N GLN A 66 -4.83 3.62 6.72
CA GLN A 66 -4.62 2.65 7.79
C GLN A 66 -4.02 1.35 7.23
N ALA A 67 -4.58 0.83 6.14
CA ALA A 67 -4.08 -0.38 5.49
C ALA A 67 -2.63 -0.21 5.00
N LEU A 68 -2.23 0.97 4.52
CA LEU A 68 -0.83 1.20 4.12
C LEU A 68 0.16 1.17 5.29
N ILE A 69 -0.27 1.54 6.49
CA ILE A 69 0.61 1.62 7.66
C ILE A 69 0.60 0.32 8.49
N GLU A 70 -0.44 -0.49 8.36
CA GLU A 70 -0.56 -1.76 9.08
C GLU A 70 0.30 -2.87 8.47
N ASP A 71 1.14 -3.51 9.30
CA ASP A 71 2.00 -4.61 8.85
C ASP A 71 1.21 -5.82 8.35
N ALA A 72 0.03 -6.05 8.93
CA ALA A 72 -0.87 -7.14 8.53
C ALA A 72 -1.31 -7.05 7.05
N SER A 73 -1.16 -5.88 6.44
CA SER A 73 -1.44 -5.65 5.03
C SER A 73 -0.38 -6.22 4.10
N PHE A 74 0.79 -6.62 4.61
CA PHE A 74 1.94 -6.99 3.78
C PHE A 74 2.49 -8.38 4.10
N ALA A 75 2.87 -9.10 3.05
CA ALA A 75 3.46 -10.43 3.12
C ALA A 75 5.00 -10.42 2.99
N GLY A 76 5.64 -9.26 3.14
CA GLY A 76 7.09 -9.05 2.97
C GLY A 76 7.46 -8.16 1.79
N THR A 77 8.77 -8.03 1.53
CA THR A 77 9.31 -7.33 0.35
C THR A 77 9.77 -8.31 -0.74
N VAL A 78 9.97 -7.80 -1.94
CA VAL A 78 10.67 -8.45 -3.05
C VAL A 78 11.49 -7.40 -3.80
N PRO A 79 12.69 -7.73 -4.29
CA PRO A 79 13.47 -6.82 -5.11
C PRO A 79 12.67 -6.32 -6.32
N LEU A 80 12.74 -5.03 -6.61
CA LEU A 80 12.03 -4.38 -7.71
C LEU A 80 12.36 -5.04 -9.06
N ALA A 81 13.64 -5.40 -9.25
CA ALA A 81 14.13 -6.07 -10.46
C ALA A 81 13.54 -7.47 -10.67
N GLU A 82 13.16 -8.18 -9.59
CA GLU A 82 12.50 -9.50 -9.67
C GLU A 82 10.99 -9.34 -9.87
N ALA A 83 10.40 -8.31 -9.25
CA ALA A 83 8.96 -8.10 -9.26
C ALA A 83 8.43 -7.61 -10.63
N GLU A 84 9.24 -6.84 -11.36
CA GLU A 84 8.91 -6.21 -12.63
C GLU A 84 7.49 -5.59 -12.60
N PRO A 85 7.20 -4.68 -11.65
CA PRO A 85 5.85 -4.19 -11.44
C PRO A 85 5.37 -3.38 -12.65
N LEU A 86 4.08 -3.48 -12.92
CA LEU A 86 3.37 -2.62 -13.84
C LEU A 86 2.59 -1.60 -13.01
N TRP A 87 3.15 -0.41 -12.80
CA TRP A 87 2.49 0.60 -11.99
C TRP A 87 1.26 1.16 -12.72
N GLN A 88 0.06 0.97 -12.15
CA GLN A 88 -1.17 1.55 -12.73
C GLN A 88 -1.62 2.81 -11.98
N GLY A 89 -1.25 2.95 -10.70
CA GLY A 89 -1.65 4.10 -9.89
C GLY A 89 -0.52 4.64 -9.04
N GLU A 90 -0.52 5.95 -8.83
CA GLU A 90 0.31 6.64 -7.85
C GLU A 90 -0.60 7.42 -6.90
N VAL A 91 -0.35 7.31 -5.59
CA VAL A 91 -0.99 8.17 -4.59
C VAL A 91 0.07 9.04 -3.94
N ILE A 92 -0.14 10.35 -4.00
CA ILE A 92 0.77 11.37 -3.49
C ILE A 92 0.15 11.98 -2.24
N PHE A 93 0.83 11.83 -1.12
CA PHE A 93 0.45 12.44 0.16
C PHE A 93 1.24 13.72 0.35
N VAL A 94 0.54 14.86 0.37
CA VAL A 94 1.15 16.20 0.46
C VAL A 94 0.87 16.79 1.84
N ASP A 95 1.94 17.14 2.55
CA ASP A 95 1.88 17.93 3.77
C ASP A 95 1.94 19.41 3.38
N GLU A 96 0.83 20.12 3.53
CA GLU A 96 0.74 21.53 3.16
C GLU A 96 1.56 22.43 4.10
N GLY A 97 1.74 22.02 5.35
CA GLY A 97 2.52 22.77 6.34
C GLY A 97 4.01 22.79 6.01
N THR A 98 4.56 21.65 5.56
CA THR A 98 5.98 21.52 5.23
C THR A 98 6.28 21.61 3.73
N GLN A 99 5.25 21.58 2.87
CA GLN A 99 5.38 21.53 1.40
C GLN A 99 6.17 20.29 0.93
N THR A 100 6.11 19.19 1.68
CA THR A 100 6.77 17.94 1.35
C THR A 100 5.76 16.87 0.96
N SER A 101 6.17 15.94 0.10
CA SER A 101 5.28 14.89 -0.39
C SER A 101 5.89 13.49 -0.28
N THR A 102 5.02 12.49 -0.22
CA THR A 102 5.37 11.06 -0.32
C THR A 102 4.53 10.45 -1.43
N SER A 103 5.20 9.94 -2.46
CA SER A 103 4.58 9.17 -3.55
C SER A 103 4.59 7.68 -3.25
N VAL A 104 3.45 7.03 -3.44
CA VAL A 104 3.29 5.58 -3.30
C VAL A 104 2.75 5.01 -4.60
N LEU A 105 3.50 4.08 -5.19
CA LEU A 105 3.17 3.41 -6.45
C LEU A 105 2.43 2.11 -6.19
N PHE A 106 1.45 1.79 -7.05
CA PHE A 106 0.57 0.63 -6.92
C PHE A 106 0.55 -0.19 -8.20
N ASP A 107 0.92 -1.47 -8.07
CA ASP A 107 0.63 -2.51 -9.04
C ASP A 107 -0.59 -3.29 -8.53
N LEU A 108 -1.76 -2.91 -9.00
CA LEU A 108 -3.07 -3.44 -8.60
C LEU A 108 -3.30 -4.88 -9.08
N GLU A 109 -2.58 -5.30 -10.13
CA GLU A 109 -2.68 -6.65 -10.68
C GLU A 109 -1.86 -7.64 -9.87
N LYS A 110 -0.58 -7.33 -9.65
CA LYS A 110 0.32 -8.17 -8.84
C LYS A 110 0.12 -7.96 -7.33
N GLY A 111 -0.62 -6.93 -6.92
CA GLY A 111 -0.81 -6.55 -5.53
C GLY A 111 0.50 -6.09 -4.90
N LEU A 112 1.26 -5.25 -5.60
CA LEU A 112 2.51 -4.68 -5.12
C LEU A 112 2.33 -3.20 -4.82
N VAL A 113 3.07 -2.73 -3.81
CA VAL A 113 3.08 -1.32 -3.42
C VAL A 113 4.53 -0.92 -3.19
N GLY A 114 4.93 0.28 -3.63
CA GLY A 114 6.31 0.71 -3.45
C GLY A 114 6.52 2.22 -3.40
N LEU A 115 7.73 2.63 -3.05
CA LEU A 115 8.21 4.00 -3.18
C LEU A 115 9.07 4.12 -4.46
N PRO A 116 9.04 5.27 -5.16
CA PRO A 116 9.79 5.45 -6.41
C PRO A 116 11.32 5.40 -6.24
N ASP A 117 11.82 5.67 -5.03
CA ASP A 117 13.24 5.75 -4.69
C ASP A 117 13.81 4.49 -4.00
N ARG A 118 13.02 3.40 -3.96
CA ARG A 118 13.42 2.12 -3.35
C ARG A 118 13.65 1.03 -4.40
N ASP A 119 14.59 0.14 -4.12
CA ASP A 119 14.94 -1.03 -4.94
C ASP A 119 14.17 -2.30 -4.53
N GLU A 120 13.22 -2.19 -3.60
CA GLU A 120 12.35 -3.26 -3.15
C GLU A 120 10.89 -2.77 -3.05
N VAL A 121 9.95 -3.69 -3.25
CA VAL A 121 8.49 -3.41 -3.21
C VAL A 121 7.80 -4.32 -2.20
N LEU A 122 6.72 -3.83 -1.60
CA LEU A 122 5.89 -4.58 -0.65
C LEU A 122 4.87 -5.45 -1.37
N LYS A 123 4.67 -6.67 -0.87
CA LYS A 123 3.60 -7.58 -1.31
C LYS A 123 2.33 -7.31 -0.52
N ALA A 124 1.40 -6.55 -1.07
CA ALA A 124 0.11 -6.21 -0.47
C ALA A 124 -1.00 -7.25 -0.74
N LYS A 125 -0.63 -8.52 -0.94
CA LYS A 125 -1.57 -9.62 -1.23
C LYS A 125 -2.76 -9.70 -0.25
N PRO A 126 -2.58 -9.52 1.08
CA PRO A 126 -3.70 -9.52 2.03
C PRO A 126 -4.78 -8.46 1.76
N ILE A 127 -4.42 -7.31 1.19
CA ILE A 127 -5.33 -6.18 0.96
C ILE A 127 -5.58 -5.89 -0.53
N ALA A 128 -5.07 -6.72 -1.43
CA ALA A 128 -5.09 -6.47 -2.88
C ALA A 128 -6.52 -6.29 -3.45
N ASP A 129 -7.49 -7.06 -2.95
CA ASP A 129 -8.91 -6.90 -3.35
C ASP A 129 -9.49 -5.55 -2.91
N GLY A 130 -9.17 -5.13 -1.68
CA GLY A 130 -9.60 -3.84 -1.14
C GLY A 130 -8.99 -2.67 -1.92
N LEU A 131 -7.71 -2.76 -2.27
CA LEU A 131 -7.01 -1.79 -3.10
C LEU A 131 -7.65 -1.70 -4.49
N ARG A 132 -7.84 -2.83 -5.19
CA ARG A 132 -8.51 -2.83 -6.50
C ARG A 132 -9.88 -2.18 -6.46
N LYS A 133 -10.69 -2.51 -5.45
CA LYS A 133 -12.02 -1.92 -5.28
C LYS A 133 -11.95 -0.41 -5.08
N PHE A 134 -11.06 0.05 -4.18
CA PHE A 134 -10.87 1.48 -3.90
C PHE A 134 -10.45 2.25 -5.16
N PHE A 135 -9.46 1.75 -5.90
CA PHE A 135 -8.98 2.38 -7.14
C PHE A 135 -10.02 2.34 -8.26
N ALA A 136 -10.80 1.25 -8.38
CA ALA A 136 -11.89 1.17 -9.35
C ALA A 136 -13.02 2.16 -9.05
N GLU A 137 -13.37 2.36 -7.77
CA GLU A 137 -14.35 3.38 -7.35
C GLU A 137 -13.88 4.81 -7.70
N LEU A 138 -12.57 5.03 -7.76
CA LEU A 138 -11.95 6.30 -8.17
C LEU A 138 -11.72 6.40 -9.70
N GLY A 139 -12.05 5.36 -10.47
CA GLY A 139 -11.97 5.36 -11.93
C GLY A 139 -10.60 5.00 -12.53
N VAL A 140 -9.68 4.47 -11.72
CA VAL A 140 -8.37 3.99 -12.20
C VAL A 140 -8.55 2.69 -12.97
N ALA A 141 -7.94 2.61 -14.14
CA ALA A 141 -8.04 1.42 -14.98
C ALA A 141 -7.29 0.24 -14.33
N THR A 142 -7.99 -0.87 -14.13
CA THR A 142 -7.37 -2.18 -13.87
C THR A 142 -7.42 -2.97 -15.18
N ALA A 143 -6.30 -3.52 -15.64
CA ALA A 143 -6.20 -4.09 -16.98
C ALA A 143 -7.08 -5.36 -17.18
N THR A 144 -7.68 -5.88 -16.10
CA THR A 144 -8.46 -7.12 -16.10
C THR A 144 -9.98 -6.94 -16.16
N SER A 145 -10.52 -5.73 -16.24
CA SER A 145 -11.98 -5.53 -16.43
C SER A 145 -12.42 -5.69 -17.90
N THR A 146 -12.12 -6.84 -18.51
CA THR A 146 -12.92 -7.27 -19.68
C THR A 146 -14.25 -7.78 -19.12
N PRO A 147 -15.39 -7.16 -19.44
CA PRO A 147 -16.68 -7.61 -18.96
C PRO A 147 -16.95 -9.00 -19.54
N HIS A 148 -16.97 -10.02 -18.69
CA HIS A 148 -17.56 -11.31 -19.04
C HIS A 148 -19.08 -11.14 -19.02
N ASP A 149 -19.62 -10.55 -20.10
CA ASP A 149 -21.05 -10.53 -20.42
C ASP A 149 -21.45 -11.97 -20.79
N GLY A 150 -21.75 -12.77 -19.75
CA GLY A 150 -22.42 -14.05 -19.89
C GLY A 150 -23.90 -13.81 -20.16
N ARG A 151 -24.25 -13.72 -21.44
CA ARG A 151 -25.61 -13.97 -21.94
C ARG A 151 -25.91 -15.47 -21.96
#